data_AF-A0A358KH64-F1
#
_entry.id   AF-A0A358KH64-F1
#
_cell.length_a   1.000
_cell.length_b   1.000
_cell.length_c   1.000
_cell.angle_alpha   90.00
_cell.angle_beta   90.00
_cell.angle_gamma   90.00
#
_symmetry.space_group_name_H-M   'P 1'
#
loop_
_entity.id
_entity.type
_entity.pdbx_description
1 polymer ?
#
loop_
_entity_poly.entity_id
_entity_poly.type
_entity_poly.pdbx_seq_one_letter_code
_entity_poly.pdbx_strand_id
1 'polypeptide(L)' 'SPSAGIPTRPSYPSATPAGNSGRTHKLQQGESLYAVARRYGIPFAQLKAANPRLMRNSRDLKPGVTVYIPAKRN' A
#
# COMPACT_ATOMS: atom_id res chain seq x y z
N SER A 1 48.84 -10.64 2.67
CA SER A 1 48.08 -9.50 2.13
C SER A 1 48.61 -9.21 0.75
N PRO A 2 47.87 -9.56 -0.30
CA PRO A 2 47.06 -8.55 -1.00
C PRO A 2 45.55 -8.84 -0.97
N SER A 3 44.77 -7.76 -0.84
CA SER A 3 43.31 -7.74 -0.75
C SER A 3 42.63 -8.22 -2.03
N ALA A 4 42.02 -9.40 -2.00
CA ALA A 4 40.99 -9.78 -2.95
C ALA A 4 39.72 -8.97 -2.62
N GLY A 5 39.50 -7.90 -3.38
CA GLY A 5 38.28 -7.11 -3.32
C GLY A 5 37.08 -7.97 -3.74
N ILE A 6 36.21 -8.28 -2.78
CA ILE A 6 34.83 -8.69 -3.06
C ILE A 6 34.06 -7.46 -3.54
N PRO A 7 33.57 -7.39 -4.79
CA PRO A 7 32.53 -6.44 -5.11
C PRO A 7 31.27 -6.89 -4.38
N THR A 8 30.87 -6.13 -3.37
CA THR A 8 29.53 -6.21 -2.77
C THR A 8 28.51 -5.83 -3.84
N ARG A 9 28.05 -6.83 -4.60
CA ARG A 9 26.84 -6.67 -5.41
C ARG A 9 25.71 -6.40 -4.43
N PRO A 10 24.99 -5.27 -4.51
CA PRO A 10 23.75 -5.13 -3.78
C PRO A 10 22.78 -6.20 -4.31
N SER A 11 22.54 -7.22 -3.51
CA SER A 11 21.39 -8.10 -3.68
C SER A 11 20.15 -7.26 -3.38
N TYR A 12 19.66 -6.53 -4.38
CA TYR A 12 18.30 -6.04 -4.31
C TYR A 12 17.41 -7.28 -4.31
N PRO A 13 16.58 -7.51 -3.28
CA PRO A 13 15.49 -8.44 -3.47
C PRO A 13 14.73 -7.91 -4.69
N SER A 14 14.69 -8.72 -5.75
CA SER A 14 13.75 -8.51 -6.84
C SER A 14 12.38 -8.59 -6.18
N ALA A 15 11.86 -7.44 -5.77
CA ALA A 15 10.49 -7.30 -5.35
C ALA A 15 9.69 -7.72 -6.57
N THR A 16 9.26 -8.97 -6.56
CA THR A 16 8.29 -9.52 -7.49
C THR A 16 7.22 -8.45 -7.64
N PRO A 17 6.85 -8.03 -8.86
CA PRO A 17 5.73 -7.15 -9.04
C PRO A 17 4.54 -7.86 -8.41
N ALA A 18 4.21 -7.46 -7.18
CA ALA A 18 3.12 -8.03 -6.44
C ALA A 18 1.93 -7.88 -7.36
N GLY A 19 1.42 -9.03 -7.82
CA GLY A 19 0.39 -9.08 -8.83
C GLY A 19 -0.77 -8.19 -8.46
N ASN A 20 -1.62 -7.91 -9.44
CA ASN A 20 -2.86 -7.16 -9.34
C ASN A 20 -3.92 -7.74 -8.36
N SER A 21 -3.48 -8.43 -7.32
CA SER A 21 -4.24 -8.86 -6.17
C SER A 21 -4.41 -7.66 -5.24
N GLY A 22 -5.64 -7.23 -4.99
CA GLY A 22 -5.91 -6.14 -4.04
C GLY A 22 -5.20 -6.37 -2.70
N ARG A 23 -4.59 -5.31 -2.18
CA ARG A 23 -3.77 -5.32 -0.96
C ARG A 23 -4.58 -4.79 0.21
N THR A 24 -4.41 -5.31 1.40
CA THR A 24 -4.93 -4.68 2.62
C THR A 24 -3.88 -3.78 3.24
N HIS A 25 -4.28 -2.59 3.69
CA HIS A 25 -3.43 -1.64 4.40
C HIS A 25 -4.11 -1.22 5.69
N LYS A 26 -3.34 -1.22 6.78
CA LYS A 26 -3.83 -0.73 8.06
C LYS A 26 -3.52 0.76 8.16
N LEU A 27 -4.56 1.57 8.28
CA LEU A 27 -4.43 3.02 8.47
C LEU A 27 -3.53 3.29 9.68
N GLN A 28 -2.45 4.06 9.48
CA GLN A 28 -1.56 4.48 10.56
C GLN A 28 -2.13 5.69 11.31
N GLN A 29 -1.67 5.94 12.54
CA GLN A 29 -2.08 7.12 13.30
C GLN A 29 -1.70 8.40 12.54
N GLY A 30 -2.69 9.23 12.23
CA GLY A 30 -2.51 10.43 11.40
C GLY A 30 -2.56 10.20 9.88
N GLU A 31 -2.65 8.95 9.39
CA GLU A 31 -2.95 8.71 7.98
C GLU A 31 -4.45 8.92 7.70
N SER A 32 -4.74 9.41 6.50
CA SER A 32 -6.10 9.55 5.96
C SER A 32 -6.26 8.65 4.75
N LEU A 33 -7.49 8.19 4.44
CA LEU A 33 -7.74 7.44 3.21
C LEU A 33 -7.25 8.15 1.95
N TYR A 34 -7.29 9.49 1.95
CA TYR A 34 -6.76 10.28 0.86
C TYR A 34 -5.25 10.10 0.68
N ALA A 35 -4.48 10.09 1.78
CA ALA A 35 -3.05 9.83 1.76
C ALA A 35 -2.76 8.39 1.30
N VAL A 36 -3.53 7.41 1.80
CA VAL A 36 -3.44 6.01 1.36
C VAL A 36 -3.73 5.91 -0.14
N ALA A 37 -4.84 6.43 -0.64
CA ALA A 37 -5.18 6.38 -2.07
C ALA A 37 -4.04 6.91 -2.96
N ARG A 38 -3.46 8.04 -2.57
CA ARG A 38 -2.32 8.66 -3.26
C ARG A 38 -1.05 7.81 -3.17
N ARG A 39 -0.74 7.28 -2.00
CA ARG A 39 0.42 6.40 -1.76
C ARG A 39 0.38 5.15 -2.63
N TYR A 40 -0.81 4.59 -2.82
CA TYR A 40 -1.03 3.40 -3.64
C TYR A 40 -1.34 3.70 -5.11
N GLY A 41 -1.42 4.98 -5.49
CA GLY A 41 -1.66 5.40 -6.87
C GLY A 41 -3.03 4.97 -7.42
N ILE A 42 -4.01 4.76 -6.55
CA ILE A 42 -5.37 4.39 -6.93
C ILE A 42 -6.32 5.58 -6.76
N PRO A 43 -7.35 5.70 -7.61
CA PRO A 43 -8.30 6.78 -7.46
C PRO A 43 -9.13 6.57 -6.19
N PHE A 44 -9.42 7.68 -5.48
CA PHE A 44 -10.23 7.64 -4.26
C PHE A 44 -11.60 6.99 -4.49
N ALA A 45 -12.18 7.14 -5.68
CA ALA A 45 -13.42 6.46 -6.09
C ALA A 45 -13.30 4.93 -6.14
N GLN A 46 -12.15 4.38 -6.56
CA GLN A 46 -11.89 2.94 -6.52
C GLN A 46 -11.72 2.46 -5.07
N LEU A 47 -10.95 3.19 -4.27
CA LEU A 47 -10.78 2.87 -2.85
C LEU A 47 -12.14 2.89 -2.12
N LYS A 48 -13.00 3.83 -2.49
CA LYS A 48 -14.38 3.97 -2.02
C LYS A 48 -15.26 2.79 -2.42
N ALA A 49 -15.27 2.45 -3.70
CA ALA A 49 -16.03 1.31 -4.22
C ALA A 49 -15.62 -0.02 -3.58
N ALA A 50 -14.34 -0.16 -3.26
CA ALA A 50 -13.79 -1.35 -2.62
C ALA A 50 -14.02 -1.41 -1.09
N ASN A 51 -14.30 -0.27 -0.45
CA ASN A 51 -14.54 -0.17 1.00
C ASN A 51 -15.85 0.54 1.35
N PRO A 52 -17.01 0.08 0.84
CA PRO A 52 -18.28 0.74 1.11
C PRO A 52 -18.58 0.80 2.61
N ARG A 53 -18.19 -0.23 3.38
CA ARG A 53 -18.38 -0.30 4.83
C ARG A 53 -17.62 0.78 5.61
N LEU A 54 -16.41 1.13 5.18
CA LEU A 54 -15.57 2.16 5.82
C LEU A 54 -16.01 3.57 5.45
N MET A 55 -16.85 3.68 4.42
CA MET A 55 -17.34 4.94 3.88
C MET A 55 -18.77 5.27 4.27
N ARG A 56 -19.47 4.34 4.91
CA ARG A 56 -20.79 4.62 5.48
C ARG A 56 -20.72 5.67 6.58
N ASN A 57 -19.68 5.61 7.40
CA ASN A 57 -19.51 6.51 8.52
C ASN A 57 -18.04 6.92 8.65
N SER A 58 -17.77 8.23 8.73
CA SER A 58 -16.42 8.76 8.99
C SER A 58 -15.84 8.27 10.34
N ARG A 59 -16.70 7.81 11.26
CA ARG A 59 -16.33 7.23 12.55
C ARG A 59 -15.66 5.86 12.44
N ASP A 60 -15.90 5.14 11.34
CA ASP A 60 -15.23 3.88 11.01
C ASP A 60 -13.85 4.10 10.39
N LEU A 61 -13.55 5.34 10.01
CA LEU A 61 -12.29 5.75 9.43
C LEU A 61 -11.27 6.20 10.47
N LYS A 62 -11.01 5.30 11.42
CA LYS A 62 -10.05 5.53 12.49
C LYS A 62 -8.67 4.95 12.16
N PRO A 63 -7.60 5.54 12.70
CA PRO A 63 -6.29 4.92 12.66
C PRO A 63 -6.36 3.53 13.31
N GLY A 64 -5.79 2.53 12.66
CA GLY A 64 -5.86 1.13 13.04
C GLY A 64 -6.89 0.30 12.26
N VAL A 65 -7.75 0.93 11.45
CA VAL A 65 -8.69 0.17 10.60
C VAL A 65 -7.99 -0.40 9.37
N THR A 66 -8.39 -1.61 8.99
CA THR A 66 -7.90 -2.29 7.78
C THR A 66 -8.70 -1.83 6.57
N VAL A 67 -8.04 -1.14 5.67
CA VAL A 67 -8.54 -0.68 4.37
C VAL A 67 -8.15 -1.69 3.30
N TYR A 68 -9.12 -2.12 2.49
CA TYR A 68 -8.86 -2.96 1.33
C TYR A 68 -8.56 -2.10 0.11
N ILE A 69 -7.34 -2.14 -0.38
CA ILE A 69 -6.84 -1.38 -1.52
C ILE A 69 -6.97 -2.28 -2.75
N PRO A 70 -7.95 -2.04 -3.64
CA PRO A 70 -8.04 -2.81 -4.87
C PRO A 70 -6.79 -2.56 -5.71
N ALA A 71 -6.36 -3.55 -6.49
CA ALA A 71 -5.29 -3.31 -7.44
C ALA A 71 -5.75 -2.27 -8.47
N LYS A 72 -4.83 -1.37 -8.84
CA LYS A 72 -5.08 -0.38 -9.88
C LYS A 72 -5.42 -1.12 -11.17
N ARG A 73 -6.69 -1.15 -11.54
CA ARG A 73 -7.11 -1.67 -12.84
C ARG A 73 -6.80 -0.60 -13.87
N ASN A 74 -5.84 -0.90 -14.72
CA ASN A 74 -5.35 -0.01 -15.77
C ASN A 74 -6.37 0.12 -16.90
#